data_AF-A0A5N4ANW3-F1
#
_entry.id   AF-A0A5N4ANW3-F1
#
_cell.length_a   1.000
_cell.length_b   1.000
_cell.length_c   1.000
_cell.angle_alpha   90.00
_cell.angle_beta   90.00
_cell.angle_gamma   90.00
#
_symmetry.space_group_name_H-M   'P 1'
#
loop_
_entity.id
_entity.type
_entity.pdbx_description
1 polymer ?
#
loop_
_entity_poly.entity_id
_entity_poly.type
_entity_poly.pdbx_seq_one_letter_code
_entity_poly.pdbx_strand_id
1 'polypeptide(L)'
;MQLILVTLLGLAAYKLGWIGDTPNPELRLITSSFDKVKFKGASTPIKHLSIRSLLPDTEQFMTYEGSTTHPGCWETTVWIILNKPIYITKHELYALRKLMQGSQEAPKAPLGNNARPLQPLHHRTVRTNINFHQQNNNCPTMYKEMHYKANKWTPDTKDHPFHSLQYSLH
;
A
#
# COMPACT_ATOMS: atom_id res chain seq x y z
N MET A 1 12.29 7.83 -1.03
CA MET A 1 11.61 6.63 -0.50
C MET A 1 10.59 7.01 0.59
N GLN A 2 9.67 7.94 0.32
CA GLN A 2 8.91 8.64 1.39
C GLN A 2 7.40 8.77 1.15
N LEU A 3 6.85 8.17 0.08
CA LEU A 3 5.43 8.35 -0.28
C LEU A 3 4.59 7.06 -0.38
N ILE A 4 5.19 5.89 -0.13
CA ILE A 4 4.46 4.61 -0.20
C ILE A 4 3.54 4.45 1.04
N LEU A 5 3.98 4.93 2.21
CA LEU A 5 3.20 4.78 3.46
C LEU A 5 1.91 5.61 3.46
N VAL A 6 1.93 6.81 2.86
CA VAL A 6 0.77 7.72 2.84
C VAL A 6 -0.34 7.21 1.92
N THR A 7 0.01 6.53 0.82
CA THR A 7 -1.00 5.97 -0.09
C THR A 7 -1.59 4.66 0.42
N LEU A 8 -0.84 3.86 1.17
CA LEU A 8 -1.38 2.71 1.90
C LEU A 8 -2.39 3.14 2.98
N LEU A 9 -2.11 4.23 3.71
CA LEU A 9 -3.04 4.77 4.72
C LEU A 9 -4.26 5.49 4.09
N GLY A 10 -4.08 6.17 2.96
CA GLY A 10 -5.16 6.85 2.24
C GLY A 10 -6.17 5.90 1.59
N LEU A 11 -5.71 4.78 1.02
CA LEU A 11 -6.59 3.71 0.52
C LEU A 11 -7.26 2.93 1.67
N ALA A 12 -6.57 2.76 2.80
CA ALA A 12 -7.12 2.07 3.98
C ALA A 12 -8.29 2.83 4.63
N ALA A 13 -8.28 4.16 4.64
CA ALA A 13 -9.35 4.93 5.28
C ALA A 13 -10.63 5.08 4.42
N TYR A 14 -10.54 4.92 3.10
CA TYR A 14 -11.67 5.17 2.19
C TYR A 14 -12.65 3.98 2.09
N LYS A 15 -12.17 2.74 2.24
CA LYS A 15 -13.06 1.56 2.34
C LYS A 15 -13.35 1.24 3.81
N LEU A 16 -14.56 1.59 4.25
CA LEU A 16 -15.17 1.18 5.53
C LEU A 16 -14.88 -0.30 5.84
N GLY A 17 -14.17 -0.59 6.92
CA GLY A 17 -13.91 -1.96 7.38
C GLY A 17 -12.76 -2.12 8.37
N TRP A 18 -11.89 -1.11 8.48
CA TRP A 18 -10.67 -1.17 9.30
C TRP A 18 -10.69 -0.20 10.50
N ILE A 19 -11.88 0.27 10.89
CA ILE A 19 -12.05 1.01 12.15
C ILE A 19 -12.19 -0.04 13.25
N GLY A 20 -11.20 -0.13 14.13
CA GLY A 20 -11.21 -1.02 15.29
C GLY A 20 -11.17 -0.23 16.58
N ASP A 21 -11.56 -0.88 17.68
CA ASP A 21 -11.54 -0.26 19.02
C ASP A 21 -10.16 -0.35 19.68
N THR A 22 -9.28 -1.23 19.19
CA THR A 22 -7.92 -1.40 19.72
C THR A 22 -6.93 -0.49 18.98
N PRO A 23 -6.35 0.52 19.65
CA PRO A 23 -5.31 1.35 19.05
C PRO A 23 -3.98 0.60 18.93
N ASN A 24 -3.27 0.81 17.82
CA ASN A 24 -1.89 0.37 17.69
C ASN A 24 -0.95 1.38 18.38
N PRO A 25 -0.13 0.98 19.36
CA PRO A 25 0.76 1.89 20.07
C PRO A 25 1.71 2.70 19.17
N GLU A 26 2.23 2.09 18.10
CA GLU A 26 3.12 2.78 17.15
C GLU A 26 2.36 3.78 16.28
N LEU A 27 1.14 3.44 15.85
CA LEU A 27 0.28 4.40 15.16
C LEU A 27 -0.06 5.58 16.06
N ARG A 28 -0.26 5.34 17.35
CA ARG A 28 -0.51 6.40 18.34
C ARG A 28 0.67 7.39 18.44
N LEU A 29 1.90 6.92 18.34
CA LEU A 29 3.08 7.80 18.32
C LEU A 29 3.08 8.73 17.10
N ILE A 30 2.66 8.22 15.94
CA ILE A 30 2.52 9.02 14.72
C ILE A 30 1.34 10.00 14.84
N THR A 31 0.17 9.51 15.27
CA THR A 31 -1.06 10.31 15.29
C THR A 31 -1.04 11.40 16.35
N SER A 32 -0.39 11.17 17.50
CA SER A 32 -0.16 12.20 18.52
C SER A 32 0.74 13.34 18.05
N SER A 33 1.49 13.14 16.96
CA SER A 33 2.35 14.16 16.38
C SER A 33 1.61 15.07 15.37
N PHE A 34 0.38 14.74 14.97
CA PHE A 34 -0.36 15.47 13.93
C PHE A 34 -0.70 16.91 14.28
N ASP A 35 -0.89 17.23 15.56
CA ASP A 35 -1.11 18.61 15.99
C ASP A 35 0.10 19.52 15.68
N LYS A 36 1.31 18.95 15.64
CA LYS A 36 2.56 19.66 15.30
C LYS A 36 2.81 19.77 13.80
N VAL A 37 2.20 18.90 13.00
CA VAL A 37 2.39 18.84 11.53
C VAL A 37 1.11 19.13 10.76
N LYS A 38 0.24 19.96 11.32
CA LYS A 38 -1.07 20.28 10.75
C LYS A 38 -0.99 20.93 9.36
N PHE A 39 0.02 21.76 9.12
CA PHE A 39 0.17 22.55 7.90
C PHE A 39 1.30 22.02 7.01
N LYS A 40 1.17 22.26 5.70
CA LYS A 40 2.18 21.88 4.72
C LYS A 40 3.54 22.49 5.06
N GLY A 41 4.59 21.66 5.03
CA GLY A 41 5.98 22.06 5.30
C GLY A 41 6.40 21.88 6.76
N ALA A 42 5.45 21.68 7.68
CA ALA A 42 5.76 21.35 9.07
C ALA A 42 6.33 19.92 9.19
N SER A 43 7.26 19.73 10.12
CA SER A 43 7.91 18.44 10.40
C SER A 43 8.17 18.31 11.90
N THR A 44 8.13 17.08 12.41
CA THR A 44 8.47 16.76 13.81
C THR A 44 9.23 15.44 13.87
N PRO A 45 10.30 15.35 14.69
CA PRO A 45 11.03 14.10 14.86
C PRO A 45 10.23 13.08 15.67
N ILE A 46 10.26 11.83 15.25
CA ILE A 46 9.76 10.67 16.01
C ILE A 46 10.98 9.83 16.40
N LYS A 47 11.23 9.67 17.71
CA LYS A 47 12.49 9.10 18.22
C LYS A 47 12.58 7.58 18.05
N HIS A 48 11.50 6.87 18.35
CA HIS A 48 11.44 5.40 18.27
C HIS A 48 10.13 5.00 17.60
N LEU A 49 10.23 4.21 16.53
CA LEU A 49 9.09 3.68 15.80
C LEU A 49 9.43 2.27 15.31
N SER A 50 8.67 1.28 15.76
CA SER A 50 8.82 -0.10 15.28
C SER A 50 8.03 -0.30 13.99
N ILE A 51 8.72 -0.45 12.86
CA ILE A 51 8.06 -0.74 11.58
C ILE A 51 7.34 -2.08 11.62
N ARG A 52 7.90 -3.10 12.29
CA ARG A 52 7.26 -4.41 12.41
C ARG A 52 5.92 -4.33 13.13
N SER A 53 5.84 -3.51 14.19
CA SER A 53 4.62 -3.33 14.96
C SER A 53 3.57 -2.48 14.23
N LEU A 54 3.96 -1.73 13.20
CA LEU A 54 3.04 -1.07 12.27
C LEU A 54 2.50 -2.02 11.21
N LEU A 55 3.10 -3.19 11.01
CA LEU A 55 2.63 -4.16 10.04
C LEU A 55 1.60 -5.11 10.69
N PRO A 56 0.60 -5.56 9.92
CA PRO A 56 -0.32 -6.57 10.38
C PRO A 56 0.40 -7.91 10.58
N ASP A 57 -0.05 -8.69 11.56
CA ASP A 57 0.44 -10.04 11.79
C ASP A 57 -0.17 -11.00 10.75
N THR A 58 0.42 -11.01 9.55
CA THR A 58 0.12 -11.92 8.45
C THR A 58 1.33 -12.07 7.53
N GLU A 59 1.52 -13.28 7.02
CA GLU A 59 2.46 -13.55 5.94
C GLU A 59 1.77 -13.54 4.57
N GLN A 60 0.44 -13.43 4.54
CA GLN A 60 -0.34 -13.50 3.31
C GLN A 60 -0.33 -12.16 2.58
N PHE A 61 0.02 -12.18 1.29
CA PHE A 61 0.11 -11.00 0.45
C PHE A 61 -0.23 -11.29 -1.01
N MET A 62 -0.59 -10.23 -1.72
CA MET A 62 -0.69 -10.17 -3.18
C MET A 62 0.36 -9.20 -3.72
N THR A 63 0.94 -9.49 -4.87
CA THR A 63 1.95 -8.65 -5.51
C THR A 63 1.72 -8.50 -7.00
N TYR A 64 1.97 -7.30 -7.53
CA TYR A 64 1.83 -6.99 -8.95
C TYR A 64 2.71 -5.80 -9.36
N GLU A 65 3.05 -5.71 -10.64
CA GLU A 65 3.80 -4.58 -11.20
C GLU A 65 2.85 -3.42 -11.54
N GLY A 66 3.25 -2.19 -11.25
CA GLY A 66 2.43 -1.02 -11.48
C GLY A 66 3.18 0.29 -11.46
N SER A 67 2.41 1.38 -11.41
CA SER A 67 2.95 2.74 -11.43
C SER A 67 2.91 3.43 -10.08
N THR A 68 3.68 4.51 -9.96
CA THR A 68 3.57 5.45 -8.84
C THR A 68 2.17 6.06 -8.79
N THR A 69 1.63 6.25 -7.58
CA THR A 69 0.32 6.86 -7.31
C THR A 69 0.37 8.39 -7.21
N HIS A 70 1.53 8.99 -7.49
CA HIS A 70 1.79 10.42 -7.45
C HIS A 70 2.16 10.90 -8.87
N PRO A 71 2.08 12.22 -9.14
CA PRO A 71 2.36 12.77 -10.47
C PRO A 71 3.68 12.28 -11.06
N GLY A 72 3.68 11.96 -12.35
CA GLY A 72 4.75 11.25 -13.06
C GLY A 72 4.38 9.83 -13.45
N CYS A 73 3.56 9.14 -12.63
CA CYS A 73 2.93 7.85 -12.97
C CYS A 73 3.89 6.78 -13.55
N TRP A 74 5.16 6.76 -13.13
CA TRP A 74 6.18 5.88 -13.68
C TRP A 74 5.90 4.42 -13.34
N GLU A 75 5.97 3.53 -14.34
CA GLU A 75 5.76 2.07 -14.23
C GLU A 75 6.98 1.34 -13.66
N THR A 76 7.45 1.80 -12.50
CA THR A 76 8.67 1.29 -11.85
C THR A 76 8.40 0.71 -10.46
N THR A 77 7.14 0.41 -10.13
CA THR A 77 6.73 0.01 -8.79
C THR A 77 6.28 -1.44 -8.75
N VAL A 78 6.81 -2.22 -7.81
CA VAL A 78 6.25 -3.52 -7.42
C VAL A 78 5.40 -3.31 -6.18
N TRP A 79 4.10 -3.57 -6.28
CA TRP A 79 3.16 -3.41 -5.19
C TRP A 79 3.09 -4.69 -4.36
N ILE A 80 3.13 -4.56 -3.03
CA ILE A 80 2.87 -5.64 -2.08
C ILE A 80 1.65 -5.23 -1.24
N ILE A 81 0.57 -6.01 -1.34
CA ILE A 81 -0.69 -5.79 -0.61
C ILE A 81 -0.85 -6.92 0.41
N LEU A 82 -0.81 -6.59 1.69
CA LEU A 82 -1.01 -7.56 2.77
C LEU A 82 -2.50 -7.94 2.90
N ASN A 83 -2.78 -9.22 3.16
CA ASN A 83 -4.14 -9.77 3.24
C ASN A 83 -4.86 -9.46 4.57
N LYS A 84 -4.18 -8.79 5.50
CA LYS A 84 -4.71 -8.37 6.80
C LYS A 84 -4.50 -6.88 6.95
N PRO A 85 -5.49 -6.14 7.45
CA PRO A 85 -5.38 -4.70 7.69
C PRO A 85 -4.62 -4.38 8.97
N ILE A 86 -4.30 -3.10 9.11
CA ILE A 86 -4.07 -2.49 10.43
C ILE A 86 -5.33 -1.71 10.78
N TYR A 87 -5.78 -1.84 12.03
CA TYR A 87 -6.93 -1.11 12.52
C TYR A 87 -6.53 0.27 13.03
N ILE A 88 -7.38 1.25 12.76
CA ILE A 88 -7.25 2.61 13.27
C ILE A 88 -8.48 2.95 14.11
N THR A 89 -8.28 3.69 15.20
CA THR A 89 -9.41 4.16 16.00
C THR A 89 -10.09 5.36 15.34
N LYS A 90 -11.34 5.64 15.76
CA LYS A 90 -12.08 6.83 15.29
C LYS A 90 -11.34 8.13 15.61
N HIS A 91 -10.69 8.21 16.76
CA HIS A 91 -9.93 9.39 17.19
C HIS A 91 -8.71 9.64 16.30
N GLU A 92 -7.96 8.58 15.97
CA GLU A 92 -6.80 8.66 15.07
C GLU A 92 -7.20 9.06 13.65
N LEU A 93 -8.30 8.48 13.14
CA LEU A 93 -8.87 8.85 11.85
C LEU A 93 -9.32 10.33 11.82
N TYR A 94 -9.89 10.82 12.92
CA TYR A 94 -10.27 12.23 13.02
C TYR A 94 -9.05 13.15 13.04
N ALA A 95 -7.96 12.76 13.70
CA ALA A 95 -6.71 13.50 13.69
C ALA A 95 -6.10 13.58 12.27
N LEU A 96 -6.12 12.48 11.49
CA LEU A 96 -5.71 12.48 10.08
C LEU A 96 -6.50 13.51 9.25
N ARG A 97 -7.83 13.56 9.44
CA ARG A 97 -8.73 14.45 8.69
C ARG A 97 -8.58 15.94 9.04
N LYS A 98 -7.86 16.28 10.12
CA LYS A 98 -7.57 17.66 10.52
C LYS A 98 -6.34 18.26 9.84
N LEU A 99 -5.52 17.45 9.18
CA LEU A 99 -4.35 17.91 8.44
C LEU A 99 -4.79 18.82 7.29
N MET A 100 -3.94 19.76 6.87
CA MET A 100 -4.25 20.79 5.89
C MET A 100 -3.31 20.70 4.67
N GLN A 101 -3.84 20.98 3.48
CA GLN A 101 -3.03 21.00 2.24
C GLN A 101 -2.14 22.25 2.12
N GLY A 102 -2.50 23.33 2.81
CA GLY A 102 -1.84 24.65 2.76
C GLY A 102 -0.88 24.88 3.92
N SER A 103 -0.10 25.95 3.85
CA SER A 103 0.72 26.42 4.99
C SER A 103 -0.15 27.17 5.99
N GLN A 104 0.44 27.62 7.10
CA GLN A 104 -0.28 28.39 8.11
C GLN A 104 -0.69 29.78 7.60
N GLU A 105 0.14 30.37 6.73
CA GLU A 105 -0.05 31.71 6.15
C GLU A 105 -1.02 31.67 4.96
N ALA A 106 -1.08 30.53 4.26
CA ALA A 106 -1.97 30.29 3.12
C ALA A 106 -2.73 28.97 3.31
N PRO A 107 -3.71 28.94 4.24
CA PRO A 107 -4.49 27.74 4.49
C PRO A 107 -5.29 27.36 3.24
N LYS A 108 -5.34 26.05 2.97
CA LYS A 108 -6.13 25.46 1.87
C LYS A 108 -7.18 24.52 2.45
N ALA A 109 -7.81 23.71 1.60
CA ALA A 109 -8.69 22.65 2.06
C ALA A 109 -7.98 21.69 3.04
N PRO A 110 -8.75 21.03 3.93
CA PRO A 110 -8.26 19.86 4.65
C PRO A 110 -7.65 18.83 3.70
N LEU A 111 -6.63 18.12 4.19
CA LEU A 111 -5.98 17.04 3.48
C LEU A 111 -6.91 15.82 3.48
N GLY A 112 -7.80 15.79 2.49
CA GLY A 112 -8.72 14.69 2.23
C GLY A 112 -8.60 14.17 0.80
N ASN A 113 -9.13 12.97 0.56
CA ASN A 113 -9.26 12.35 -0.76
C ASN A 113 -7.93 12.29 -1.55
N ASN A 114 -6.80 12.13 -0.86
CA ASN A 114 -5.47 12.01 -1.43
C ASN A 114 -5.17 10.59 -1.98
N ALA A 115 -6.20 9.90 -2.48
CA ALA A 115 -6.11 8.56 -3.03
C ALA A 115 -6.34 8.60 -4.55
N ARG A 116 -5.52 7.85 -5.29
CA ARG A 116 -5.73 7.65 -6.72
C ARG A 116 -6.91 6.70 -6.94
N PRO A 117 -7.82 6.98 -7.89
CA PRO A 117 -8.90 6.06 -8.25
C PRO A 117 -8.37 4.68 -8.70
N LEU A 118 -9.21 3.65 -8.60
CA LEU A 118 -8.89 2.34 -9.15
C LEU A 118 -8.56 2.46 -10.64
N GLN A 119 -7.54 1.72 -11.06
CA GLN A 119 -7.10 1.68 -12.45
C GLN A 119 -7.34 0.28 -13.00
N PRO A 120 -7.60 0.13 -14.31
CA PRO A 120 -7.78 -1.19 -14.89
C PRO A 120 -6.54 -2.07 -14.71
N LEU A 121 -6.75 -3.38 -14.63
CA LEU A 121 -5.66 -4.32 -14.45
C LEU A 121 -4.81 -4.48 -15.74
N HIS A 122 -5.40 -4.25 -16.92
CA HIS A 122 -4.73 -4.36 -18.23
C HIS A 122 -3.95 -5.68 -18.39
N HIS A 123 -4.56 -6.81 -18.02
CA HIS A 123 -3.97 -8.16 -18.11
C HIS A 123 -2.66 -8.35 -17.32
N ARG A 124 -2.33 -7.45 -16.38
CA ARG A 124 -1.16 -7.64 -15.50
C ARG A 124 -1.37 -8.85 -14.61
N THR A 125 -0.32 -9.67 -14.50
CA THR A 125 -0.32 -10.84 -13.63
C THR A 125 -0.25 -10.42 -12.16
N VAL A 126 -1.22 -10.89 -11.37
CA VAL A 126 -1.20 -10.77 -9.91
C VAL A 126 -0.69 -12.09 -9.34
N ARG A 127 0.31 -12.02 -8.46
CA ARG A 127 0.87 -13.18 -7.75
C ARG A 127 0.45 -13.12 -6.29
N THR A 128 0.26 -14.27 -5.65
CA THR A 128 -0.17 -14.33 -4.26
C THR A 128 0.32 -15.62 -3.60
N ASN A 129 0.57 -15.57 -2.29
CA ASN A 129 0.84 -16.75 -1.46
C ASN A 129 -0.40 -17.18 -0.65
N ILE A 130 -1.56 -16.57 -0.90
CA ILE A 130 -2.82 -16.94 -0.25
C ILE A 130 -3.28 -18.29 -0.80
N ASN A 131 -3.45 -19.27 0.08
CA ASN A 131 -4.00 -20.57 -0.29
C ASN A 131 -5.53 -20.53 -0.28
N PHE A 132 -6.13 -20.40 -1.46
CA PHE A 132 -7.59 -20.39 -1.62
C PHE A 132 -8.24 -21.78 -1.53
N HIS A 133 -7.47 -22.87 -1.59
CA HIS A 133 -8.00 -24.24 -1.60
C HIS A 133 -8.48 -24.71 -0.21
N GLN A 134 -8.04 -24.06 0.86
CA GLN A 134 -8.48 -24.37 2.21
C GLN A 134 -9.86 -23.77 2.55
N GLN A 135 -10.40 -22.87 1.72
CA GLN A 135 -11.74 -22.32 1.89
C GLN A 135 -12.73 -23.13 1.06
N ASN A 136 -13.59 -23.86 1.78
CA ASN A 136 -14.66 -24.73 1.29
C ASN A 136 -15.44 -24.08 0.11
N ASN A 137 -15.18 -24.54 -1.13
CA ASN A 137 -15.93 -24.49 -2.39
C ASN A 137 -16.98 -23.40 -2.73
N ASN A 138 -17.11 -22.27 -2.05
CA ASN A 138 -18.05 -21.21 -2.43
C ASN A 138 -17.41 -19.82 -2.26
N CYS A 139 -16.59 -19.43 -3.22
CA CYS A 139 -16.26 -18.02 -3.50
C CYS A 139 -16.68 -17.71 -4.94
N PRO A 140 -17.85 -17.06 -5.18
CA PRO A 140 -18.42 -16.93 -6.52
C PRO A 140 -17.75 -15.92 -7.47
N THR A 141 -16.60 -15.33 -7.14
CA THR A 141 -16.17 -14.10 -7.84
C THR A 141 -14.72 -14.03 -8.32
N MET A 142 -13.94 -15.11 -8.27
CA MET A 142 -12.59 -15.10 -8.85
C MET A 142 -12.55 -15.91 -10.14
N TYR A 143 -12.68 -15.24 -11.28
CA TYR A 143 -12.43 -15.83 -12.59
C TYR A 143 -10.95 -16.27 -12.63
N LYS A 144 -10.69 -17.58 -12.71
CA LYS A 144 -9.33 -18.15 -12.72
C LYS A 144 -8.72 -18.06 -14.11
N GLU A 145 -8.42 -16.86 -14.58
CA GLU A 145 -7.47 -16.70 -15.69
C GLU A 145 -6.04 -16.62 -15.13
N MET A 146 -5.54 -17.75 -14.64
CA MET A 146 -4.14 -17.90 -14.22
C MET A 146 -3.37 -18.69 -15.27
N HIS A 147 -2.91 -18.01 -16.33
CA HIS A 147 -1.87 -18.55 -17.20
C HIS A 147 -0.51 -18.08 -16.68
N TYR A 148 0.27 -18.99 -16.08
CA TYR A 148 1.65 -18.73 -15.73
C TYR A 148 2.57 -19.57 -16.63
N LYS A 149 3.53 -18.91 -17.28
CA LYS A 149 4.68 -19.57 -17.91
C LYS A 149 5.88 -19.27 -17.03
N ALA A 150 6.33 -20.27 -16.27
CA ALA A 150 7.55 -20.14 -15.49
C ALA A 150 8.76 -20.20 -16.44
N ASN A 151 9.70 -19.28 -16.30
CA ASN A 151 10.99 -19.39 -16.98
C ASN A 151 11.74 -20.58 -16.37
N LYS A 152 12.09 -21.58 -17.19
CA LYS A 152 12.94 -22.69 -16.75
C LYS A 152 14.36 -22.17 -16.60
N TRP A 153 14.87 -22.18 -15.38
CA TRP A 153 16.27 -21.83 -15.10
C TRP A 153 17.14 -23.03 -15.50
N THR A 154 17.94 -22.88 -16.55
CA THR A 154 18.99 -23.85 -16.91
C THR A 154 20.30 -23.45 -16.22
N PRO A 155 21.06 -24.39 -15.62
CA PRO A 155 22.22 -24.06 -14.78
C PRO A 155 23.43 -23.40 -15.47
N ASP A 156 23.43 -23.25 -16.79
CA ASP A 156 24.65 -22.97 -17.57
C ASP A 156 24.93 -21.50 -17.91
N THR A 157 24.14 -20.53 -17.45
CA THR A 157 24.48 -19.11 -17.64
C THR A 157 25.06 -18.50 -16.38
N LYS A 158 26.30 -18.90 -16.05
CA LYS A 158 27.23 -18.04 -15.30
C LYS A 158 27.87 -17.09 -16.30
N ASP A 159 27.39 -15.84 -16.36
CA ASP A 159 28.17 -14.64 -16.69
C ASP A 159 27.25 -13.40 -16.72
N HIS A 160 27.09 -12.77 -15.54
CA HIS A 160 26.93 -11.33 -15.30
C HIS A 160 25.87 -10.47 -16.05
N PRO A 161 25.51 -9.28 -15.52
CA PRO A 161 24.15 -8.98 -15.07
C PRO A 161 23.39 -8.01 -15.99
N PHE A 162 22.07 -7.93 -15.80
CA PHE A 162 21.16 -6.96 -16.44
C PHE A 162 21.20 -6.93 -17.97
N HIS A 163 20.35 -7.70 -18.66
CA HIS A 163 19.73 -7.18 -19.90
C HIS A 163 18.44 -7.92 -20.25
N SER A 164 17.40 -7.10 -20.46
CA SER A 164 16.21 -7.32 -21.29
C SER A 164 15.42 -8.62 -21.12
N LEU A 165 14.33 -8.55 -20.35
CA LEU A 165 13.16 -9.39 -20.62
C LEU A 165 12.59 -8.99 -21.99
N GLN A 166 12.98 -9.71 -23.04
CA GLN A 166 12.30 -9.66 -24.32
C GLN A 166 10.90 -10.24 -24.16
N TYR A 167 9.90 -9.39 -24.38
CA TYR A 167 8.50 -9.79 -24.53
C TYR A 167 8.35 -10.53 -25.86
N SER A 168 7.86 -11.77 -25.83
CA SER A 168 7.33 -12.43 -27.02
C SER A 168 5.83 -12.64 -26.83
N LEU A 169 5.07 -11.83 -27.56
CA LEU A 169 3.63 -11.95 -27.76
C LEU A 169 3.34 -13.15 -28.65
N HIS A 170 2.41 -14.02 -28.23
CA HIS A 170 1.47 -14.76 -29.08
C HIS A 170 0.18 -14.92 -28.30
#